data_AF-A0A952KNE3-F1
#
_entry.id   AF-A0A952KNE3-F1
#
_cell.length_a   1.000
_cell.length_b   1.000
_cell.length_c   1.000
_cell.angle_alpha   90.00
_cell.angle_beta   90.00
_cell.angle_gamma   90.00
#
_symmetry.space_group_name_H-M   'P 1'
#
loop_
_entity.id
_entity.type
_entity.pdbx_description
1 polymer ?
#
loop_
_entity_poly.entity_id
_entity_poly.type
_entity_poly.pdbx_seq_one_letter_code
_entity_poly.pdbx_strand_id
1 'polypeptide(L)'
;VREHVVGDLMVFQSMQRGSTEVEPLEPNYPFWNEALFDRPDFPKLHFIEQRYADDPTNWWVPNRACVEAMLRSAGFEITGHPEPEVYLCRPAGRPEGEGAVYPNRGRNA
;
A
#
# COMPACT_ATOMS: atom_id res chain seq x y z
N VAL A 1 11.34 -0.55 -7.38
CA VAL A 1 11.90 -1.25 -6.20
C VAL A 1 11.91 -2.76 -6.42
N ARG A 2 10.75 -3.44 -6.54
CA ARG A 2 10.66 -4.90 -6.77
C ARG A 2 11.62 -5.43 -7.83
N GLU A 3 11.59 -4.88 -9.06
CA GLU A 3 12.39 -5.40 -10.19
C GLU A 3 13.90 -5.13 -10.09
N HIS A 4 14.31 -4.05 -9.40
CA HIS A 4 15.69 -3.55 -9.48
C HIS A 4 16.46 -3.60 -8.16
N VAL A 5 15.76 -3.74 -7.04
CA VAL A 5 16.35 -3.60 -5.69
C VAL A 5 16.11 -4.85 -4.85
N VAL A 6 15.00 -5.59 -5.05
CA VAL A 6 14.68 -6.78 -4.27
C VAL A 6 15.07 -8.03 -5.04
N GLY A 7 16.01 -8.80 -4.49
CA GLY A 7 16.39 -10.11 -5.04
C GLY A 7 15.40 -11.21 -4.70
N ASP A 8 15.22 -11.50 -3.41
CA ASP A 8 14.30 -12.53 -2.90
C ASP A 8 13.46 -11.99 -1.73
N LEU A 9 14.10 -11.52 -0.67
CA LEU A 9 13.44 -11.02 0.53
C LEU A 9 13.53 -9.51 0.66
N MET A 10 12.42 -8.87 1.01
CA MET A 10 12.34 -7.47 1.42
C MET A 10 11.81 -7.38 2.85
N VAL A 11 12.51 -6.65 3.71
CA VAL A 11 11.97 -6.20 5.01
C VAL A 11 11.33 -4.85 4.79
N PHE A 12 10.04 -4.73 5.10
CA PHE A 12 9.31 -3.47 5.09
C PHE A 12 8.98 -3.10 6.54
N GLN A 13 9.32 -1.87 6.92
CA GLN A 13 8.94 -1.32 8.22
C GLN A 13 8.36 0.08 8.00
N SER A 14 7.26 0.38 8.68
CA SER A 14 6.64 1.70 8.66
C SER A 14 5.86 1.95 9.95
N MET A 15 5.92 3.19 10.44
CA MET A 15 5.10 3.64 11.55
C MET A 15 3.62 3.51 11.20
N GLN A 16 2.84 2.84 12.05
CA GLN A 16 1.41 2.61 11.82
C GLN A 16 0.55 3.19 12.92
N ARG A 17 -0.62 3.71 12.56
CA ARG A 17 -1.64 4.17 13.52
C ARG A 17 -3.03 3.77 13.03
N GLY A 18 -3.96 3.64 13.98
CA GLY A 18 -5.32 3.18 13.70
C GLY A 18 -5.49 1.69 14.01
N SER A 19 -6.45 1.06 13.33
CA SER A 19 -6.81 -0.33 13.58
C SER A 19 -5.69 -1.30 13.23
N THR A 20 -5.61 -2.38 14.01
CA THR A 20 -4.81 -3.58 13.74
C THR A 20 -5.62 -4.69 13.08
N GLU A 21 -6.91 -4.48 12.85
CA GLU A 21 -7.78 -5.42 12.16
C GLU A 21 -7.65 -5.26 10.64
N VAL A 22 -7.76 -6.38 9.93
CA VAL A 22 -7.77 -6.45 8.48
C VAL A 22 -8.93 -7.34 8.07
N GLU A 23 -9.95 -6.75 7.46
CA GLU A 23 -11.05 -7.53 6.89
C GLU A 23 -10.89 -7.72 5.38
N PRO A 24 -11.36 -8.85 4.83
CA PRO A 24 -11.50 -9.02 3.39
C PRO A 24 -12.39 -7.94 2.79
N LEU A 25 -11.90 -7.33 1.71
CA LEU A 25 -12.64 -6.37 0.91
C LEU A 25 -13.00 -6.98 -0.44
N GLU A 26 -14.13 -6.54 -0.99
CA GLU A 26 -14.50 -6.88 -2.36
C GLU A 26 -13.51 -6.22 -3.35
N PRO A 27 -13.21 -6.87 -4.48
CA PRO A 27 -12.27 -6.36 -5.46
C PRO A 27 -12.76 -5.08 -6.15
N ASN A 28 -14.07 -4.83 -6.14
CA ASN A 28 -14.66 -3.67 -6.78
C ASN A 28 -15.97 -3.25 -6.09
N TYR A 29 -16.01 -2.03 -5.58
CA TYR A 29 -17.21 -1.44 -4.99
C TYR A 29 -17.82 -0.38 -5.92
N PRO A 30 -19.15 -0.24 -5.94
CA PRO A 30 -19.80 0.89 -6.60
C PRO A 30 -19.34 2.22 -5.99
N PHE A 31 -19.23 3.25 -6.84
CA PHE A 31 -18.77 4.60 -6.45
C PHE A 31 -19.50 5.19 -5.22
N TRP A 32 -20.80 4.92 -5.08
CA TRP A 32 -21.65 5.47 -4.02
C TRP A 32 -21.53 4.77 -2.66
N ASN A 33 -20.65 3.76 -2.53
CA ASN A 33 -20.52 3.00 -1.29
C ASN A 33 -19.52 3.65 -0.32
N GLU A 34 -19.87 4.83 0.19
CA GLU A 34 -18.98 5.68 0.97
C GLU A 34 -18.74 5.19 2.41
N ALA A 35 -19.70 4.45 2.99
CA ALA A 35 -19.64 4.01 4.39
C ALA A 35 -18.43 3.11 4.72
N LEU A 36 -17.82 2.48 3.71
CA LEU A 36 -16.60 1.69 3.88
C LEU A 36 -15.44 2.53 4.42
N PHE A 37 -15.33 3.79 3.99
CA PHE A 37 -14.25 4.70 4.37
C PHE A 37 -14.33 5.12 5.84
N ASP A 38 -15.42 4.84 6.56
CA ASP A 38 -15.54 5.09 8.00
C ASP A 38 -15.11 3.89 8.85
N ARG A 39 -15.13 2.67 8.29
CA ARG A 39 -14.77 1.46 9.03
C ARG A 39 -13.29 1.46 9.44
N PRO A 40 -12.93 1.12 10.69
CA PRO A 40 -11.56 1.25 11.18
C PRO A 40 -10.55 0.29 10.52
N ASP A 41 -11.05 -0.84 10.03
CA ASP A 41 -10.35 -1.93 9.32
C ASP A 41 -10.23 -1.71 7.80
N PHE A 42 -10.84 -0.66 7.25
CA PHE A 42 -10.63 -0.27 5.87
C PHE A 42 -9.22 0.33 5.69
N PRO A 43 -8.52 0.10 4.57
CA PRO A 43 -7.25 0.76 4.26
C PRO A 43 -7.31 2.28 4.38
N LYS A 44 -6.62 2.83 5.40
CA LYS A 44 -6.54 4.28 5.64
C LYS A 44 -5.12 4.71 5.97
N LEU A 45 -4.86 5.98 5.75
CA LEU A 45 -3.62 6.63 6.14
C LEU A 45 -3.90 8.03 6.68
N HIS A 46 -3.08 8.46 7.63
CA HIS A 46 -2.96 9.86 8.01
C HIS A 46 -1.82 10.48 7.22
N PHE A 47 -2.12 11.60 6.56
CA PHE A 47 -1.12 12.44 5.95
C PHE A 47 -0.77 13.57 6.92
N ILE A 48 0.52 13.77 7.17
CA ILE A 48 1.03 14.79 8.09
C ILE A 48 1.91 15.74 7.28
N GLU A 49 1.47 17.00 7.17
CA GLU A 49 2.11 17.98 6.29
C GLU A 49 3.48 18.44 6.79
N GLN A 50 3.64 18.59 8.10
CA GLN A 50 4.82 19.22 8.70
C GLN A 50 5.69 18.20 9.44
N ARG A 51 5.45 18.02 10.74
CA ARG A 51 6.24 17.14 11.61
C ARG A 51 5.33 16.39 12.56
N TYR A 52 5.75 15.19 12.93
CA TYR A 52 5.15 14.42 14.01
C TYR A 52 6.25 13.89 14.92
N ALA A 53 6.13 14.16 16.22
CA ALA A 53 7.19 13.91 17.19
C ALA A 53 8.54 14.55 16.79
N ASP A 54 8.48 15.84 16.38
CA ASP A 54 9.61 16.63 15.88
C ASP A 54 10.33 16.08 14.63
N ASP A 55 9.81 15.00 14.04
CA ASP A 55 10.36 14.32 12.89
C ASP A 55 9.57 14.68 11.60
N PRO A 56 10.21 15.29 10.58
CA PRO A 56 9.59 15.60 9.30
C PRO A 56 9.43 14.39 8.36
N THR A 57 10.03 13.24 8.68
CA THR A 57 9.93 12.03 7.86
C THR A 57 8.62 11.25 8.10
N ASN A 58 7.91 11.56 9.19
CA ASN A 58 6.61 10.99 9.55
C ASN A 58 5.44 11.64 8.81
N TRP A 59 5.46 11.67 7.48
CA TRP A 59 4.42 12.32 6.67
C TRP A 59 3.32 11.36 6.19
N TRP A 60 3.56 10.05 6.26
CA TRP A 60 2.64 9.00 5.81
C TRP A 60 2.50 7.94 6.92
N VAL A 61 1.31 7.83 7.50
CA VAL A 61 1.05 6.97 8.68
C VAL A 61 -0.19 6.09 8.43
N PRO A 62 -0.02 4.90 7.83
CA PRO A 62 -1.11 3.98 7.50
C PRO A 62 -1.63 3.20 8.71
N ASN A 63 -2.83 2.62 8.58
CA ASN A 63 -3.25 1.49 9.41
C ASN A 63 -2.76 0.15 8.81
N ARG A 64 -2.97 -0.95 9.53
CA ARG A 64 -2.53 -2.28 9.10
C ARG A 64 -3.11 -2.68 7.74
N ALA A 65 -4.42 -2.50 7.57
CA ALA A 65 -5.10 -2.82 6.31
C ALA A 65 -4.49 -2.07 5.12
N CYS A 66 -4.09 -0.81 5.30
CA CYS A 66 -3.44 -0.01 4.26
C CYS A 66 -2.03 -0.52 3.93
N VAL A 67 -1.20 -0.83 4.92
CA VAL A 67 0.14 -1.40 4.66
C VAL A 67 0.02 -2.71 3.88
N GLU A 68 -0.83 -3.63 4.35
CA GLU A 68 -0.92 -4.94 3.71
C GLU A 68 -1.51 -4.85 2.30
N ALA A 69 -2.51 -4.00 2.09
CA ALA A 69 -3.06 -3.74 0.75
C ALA A 69 -2.00 -3.12 -0.17
N MET A 70 -1.27 -2.12 0.30
CA MET A 70 -0.22 -1.45 -0.47
C MET A 70 0.89 -2.43 -0.88
N LEU A 71 1.35 -3.31 0.02
CA LEU A 71 2.37 -4.32 -0.30
C LEU A 71 1.90 -5.28 -1.39
N ARG A 72 0.66 -5.77 -1.30
CA ARG A 72 0.04 -6.62 -2.34
C ARG A 72 -0.08 -5.88 -3.67
N SER A 73 -0.57 -4.64 -3.65
CA SER A 73 -0.68 -3.79 -4.84
C SER A 73 0.68 -3.44 -5.45
N ALA A 74 1.76 -3.43 -4.66
CA ALA A 74 3.13 -3.22 -5.13
C ALA A 74 3.78 -4.50 -5.69
N GLY A 75 3.06 -5.62 -5.74
CA GLY A 75 3.53 -6.89 -6.32
C GLY A 75 4.36 -7.70 -5.34
N PHE A 76 4.08 -7.58 -4.04
CA PHE A 76 4.70 -8.38 -3.00
C PHE A 76 3.70 -9.30 -2.30
N GLU A 77 4.18 -10.48 -1.93
CA GLU A 77 3.50 -11.39 -1.01
C GLU A 77 4.09 -11.18 0.39
N ILE A 78 3.22 -11.08 1.40
CA ILE A 78 3.62 -10.98 2.80
C ILE A 78 3.80 -12.40 3.34
N THR A 79 5.04 -12.75 3.67
CA THR A 79 5.43 -14.09 4.14
C THR A 79 5.66 -14.14 5.65
N GLY A 80 5.66 -12.99 6.33
CA GLY A 80 5.74 -12.89 7.78
C GLY A 80 5.45 -11.48 8.29
N HIS A 81 4.96 -11.41 9.52
CA HIS A 81 4.67 -10.16 10.25
C HIS A 81 5.20 -10.30 11.68
N PRO A 82 6.55 -10.32 11.86
CA PRO A 82 7.18 -10.65 13.15
C PRO A 82 6.96 -9.60 14.24
N GLU A 83 6.73 -8.34 13.87
CA GLU A 83 6.43 -7.24 14.77
C GLU A 83 5.28 -6.41 14.20
N PRO A 84 4.49 -5.69 15.02
CA PRO A 84 3.32 -4.93 14.55
C PRO A 84 3.61 -4.02 13.35
N GLU A 85 4.83 -3.48 13.28
CA GLU A 85 5.26 -2.54 12.24
C GLU A 85 6.24 -3.12 11.20
N VAL A 86 6.54 -4.42 11.24
CA VAL A 86 7.57 -5.05 10.39
C VAL A 86 7.00 -6.21 9.60
N TYR A 87 7.21 -6.20 8.28
CA TYR A 87 6.73 -7.20 7.33
C TYR A 87 7.88 -7.81 6.55
N LEU A 88 7.82 -9.13 6.36
CA LEU A 88 8.72 -9.89 5.50
C LEU A 88 8.01 -10.19 4.19
N CYS A 89 8.54 -9.68 3.08
CA CYS A 89 7.89 -9.70 1.78
C CYS A 89 8.74 -10.41 0.72
N ARG A 90 8.11 -11.13 -0.19
CA ARG A 90 8.74 -11.68 -1.40
C ARG A 90 8.09 -11.12 -2.67
N PRO A 91 8.82 -10.94 -3.78
CA PRO A 91 8.22 -10.60 -5.06
C PRO A 91 7.16 -11.63 -5.48
N ALA A 92 5.95 -11.17 -5.80
CA ALA A 92 4.81 -12.01 -6.16
C ALA A 92 4.32 -11.81 -7.61
N GLY A 93 5.09 -11.07 -8.41
CA GLY A 93 4.78 -10.77 -9.80
C GLY A 93 4.60 -9.28 -10.07
N ARG A 94 4.18 -8.96 -11.29
CA ARG A 94 3.87 -7.58 -11.72
C ARG A 94 2.47 -7.21 -11.23
N PRO A 95 2.27 -6.03 -10.59
CA PRO A 95 0.94 -5.51 -10.30
C PRO A 95 0.05 -5.46 -11.53
N GLU A 96 -1.25 -5.62 -11.33
CA GLU A 96 -2.24 -5.39 -12.41
C GLU A 96 -2.14 -3.96 -12.93
N GLY A 97 -2.16 -3.81 -14.26
CA GLY A 97 -2.02 -2.51 -14.92
C GLY A 97 -0.59 -1.96 -14.97
N GLU A 98 0.42 -2.72 -14.53
CA GLU A 98 1.83 -2.30 -14.65
C GLU A 98 2.26 -2.23 -16.13
N GLY A 99 2.58 -1.01 -16.58
CA GLY A 99 3.08 -0.70 -17.91
C GLY A 99 2.90 0.77 -18.25
N ALA A 100 3.86 1.38 -18.93
CA ALA A 100 3.70 2.74 -19.40
C ALA A 100 2.60 2.80 -20.47
N VAL A 101 1.49 3.47 -20.16
CA VAL A 101 0.47 3.80 -21.15
C VAL A 101 0.93 5.05 -21.89
N TYR A 102 1.43 4.86 -23.11
CA TYR A 102 1.81 5.97 -23.97
C TYR A 102 0.56 6.47 -24.71
N PRO A 103 0.31 7.80 -24.73
CA PRO A 103 -0.78 8.35 -25.52
C PRO A 103 -0.55 8.00 -26.99
N ASN A 104 -1.63 7.65 -27.70
CA ASN A 104 -1.56 7.31 -29.11
C ASN A 104 -0.96 8.48 -29.88
N ARG A 105 0.19 8.30 -30.54
CA ARG A 105 0.76 9.33 -31.42
C ARG A 105 -0.19 9.46 -32.60
N GLY A 106 -1.04 10.49 -32.57
CA GLY A 106 -2.01 10.76 -33.63
C GLY A 106 -1.37 10.62 -35.01
N ARG A 107 -2.10 10.00 -35.94
CA ARG A 107 -1.65 9.85 -37.33
C ARG A 107 -1.48 11.25 -37.92
N ASN A 108 -0.24 11.68 -38.14
CA ASN A 108 0.02 12.90 -38.90
C ASN A 108 -0.58 12.69 -40.30
N ALA A 109 -1.57 13.51 -40.66
CA ALA A 109 -2.15 13.60 -41.99
C ALA A 109 -1.25 14.45 -42.90
#